data_AF-A0A1Q7NCV5-F1
#
_entry.id   AF-A0A1Q7NCV5-F1
#
_cell.length_a   1.000
_cell.length_b   1.000
_cell.length_c   1.000
_cell.angle_alpha   90.00
_cell.angle_beta   90.00
_cell.angle_gamma   90.00
#
_symmetry.space_group_name_H-M   'P 1'
#
loop_
_entity.id
_entity.type
_entity.pdbx_description
1 polymer ?
#
loop_
_entity_poly.entity_id
_entity_poly.type
_entity_poly.pdbx_seq_one_letter_code
_entity_poly.pdbx_strand_id
1 'polypeptide(L)'
;MRDDNAFEIDRAYDLLPHVVGASWATIWFRLNRIRRPSQDEFRRKVAEYFKILEPLVTVYSQSENFKEIIARIKNRYEEEIERILTGKNQEIEKRFKRYIEYG
;
A
#
# COMPACT_ATOMS: atom_id res chain seq x y z
N MET A 1 17.64 0.16 -22.11
CA MET A 1 17.48 1.44 -21.40
C MET A 1 16.76 1.11 -20.10
N ARG A 2 17.44 1.13 -18.95
CA ARG A 2 16.72 1.05 -17.67
C ARG A 2 15.93 2.33 -17.54
N ASP A 3 14.65 2.20 -17.28
CA ASP A 3 13.75 3.33 -17.06
C ASP A 3 14.01 3.89 -15.64
N ASP A 4 15.21 4.45 -15.44
CA ASP A 4 15.73 4.93 -14.15
C ASP A 4 14.81 6.00 -13.53
N ASN A 5 14.04 6.70 -14.37
CA ASN A 5 13.14 7.77 -13.94
C ASN A 5 11.97 7.29 -13.07
N ALA A 6 11.58 6.01 -13.20
CA ALA A 6 10.43 5.47 -12.49
C ALA A 6 10.78 4.49 -11.37
N PHE A 7 12.06 4.13 -11.23
CA PHE A 7 12.53 3.20 -10.22
C PHE A 7 12.14 3.65 -8.80
N GLU A 8 12.28 4.94 -8.49
CA GLU A 8 11.95 5.47 -7.18
C GLU A 8 10.44 5.43 -6.87
N ILE A 9 9.59 5.58 -7.90
CA ILE A 9 8.14 5.40 -7.75
C ILE A 9 7.80 3.95 -7.47
N ASP A 10 8.34 3.02 -8.25
CA ASP A 10 8.08 1.59 -8.04
C ASP A 10 8.53 1.14 -6.66
N ARG A 11 9.74 1.56 -6.27
CA ARG A 11 10.28 1.32 -4.93
C ARG A 11 9.37 1.90 -3.84
N ALA A 12 8.87 3.13 -4.03
CA ALA A 12 7.95 3.71 -3.07
C ALA A 12 6.69 2.85 -2.92
N TYR A 13 6.08 2.40 -4.03
CA TYR A 13 4.89 1.54 -3.98
C TYR A 13 5.15 0.14 -3.42
N ASP A 14 6.37 -0.40 -3.53
CA ASP A 14 6.75 -1.64 -2.83
C ASP A 14 6.83 -1.44 -1.31
N LEU A 15 7.13 -0.23 -0.85
CA LEU A 15 7.35 0.07 0.57
C LEU A 15 6.11 0.66 1.28
N LEU A 16 5.40 1.57 0.65
CA LEU A 16 4.32 2.34 1.26
C LEU A 16 3.17 1.49 1.84
N PRO A 17 2.72 0.36 1.22
CA PRO A 17 1.68 -0.49 1.79
C PRO A 17 1.99 -0.96 3.20
N HIS A 18 3.24 -1.32 3.47
CA HIS A 18 3.63 -1.81 4.79
C HIS A 18 3.89 -0.66 5.77
N VAL A 19 4.42 0.48 5.31
CA VAL A 19 4.72 1.62 6.17
C VAL A 19 3.43 2.31 6.61
N VAL A 20 2.60 2.75 5.66
CA VAL A 20 1.41 3.54 5.94
C VAL A 20 0.21 2.63 6.22
N GLY A 21 -0.05 1.66 5.35
CA GLY A 21 -1.20 0.77 5.46
C GLY A 21 -1.12 -0.14 6.68
N ALA A 22 -0.15 -1.05 6.71
CA ALA A 22 -0.06 -2.08 7.75
C ALA A 22 0.23 -1.52 9.15
N SER A 23 1.09 -0.51 9.26
CA SER A 23 1.43 0.07 10.57
C SER A 23 0.21 0.72 11.23
N TRP A 24 -0.57 1.50 10.47
CA TRP A 24 -1.79 2.13 11.00
C TRP A 24 -2.89 1.10 11.25
N ALA A 25 -3.09 0.13 10.35
CA ALA A 25 -4.04 -0.96 10.57
C ALA A 25 -3.74 -1.71 11.87
N THR A 26 -2.47 -2.04 12.11
CA THR A 26 -2.03 -2.73 13.33
C THR A 26 -2.39 -1.94 14.59
N ILE A 27 -2.05 -0.65 14.63
CA ILE A 27 -2.37 0.21 15.78
C ILE A 27 -3.88 0.33 15.96
N TRP A 28 -4.65 0.47 14.88
CA TRP A 28 -6.09 0.52 14.94
C TRP A 28 -6.69 -0.75 15.57
N PHE A 29 -6.28 -1.95 15.12
CA PHE A 29 -6.76 -3.19 15.72
C PHE A 29 -6.40 -3.30 17.21
N ARG A 30 -5.19 -2.88 17.61
CA ARG A 30 -4.76 -2.86 19.02
C ARG A 30 -5.61 -1.96 19.89
N LEU A 31 -5.81 -0.72 19.44
CA LEU A 31 -6.63 0.26 20.18
C LEU A 31 -8.08 -0.21 20.33
N ASN A 32 -8.61 -0.92 19.33
CA ASN A 32 -9.93 -1.53 19.36
C ASN A 32 -9.96 -2.91 20.07
N ARG A 33 -8.84 -3.37 20.64
CA ARG A 33 -8.70 -4.65 21.35
C ARG A 33 -9.04 -5.88 20.48
N ILE A 34 -8.89 -5.78 19.15
CA ILE A 34 -9.14 -6.85 18.20
C ILE A 34 -7.86 -7.67 18.01
N ARG A 35 -7.71 -8.77 18.77
CA ARG A 35 -6.47 -9.58 18.76
C ARG A 35 -6.34 -10.53 17.57
N ARG A 36 -7.46 -10.99 17.01
CA ARG A 36 -7.48 -12.00 15.93
C ARG A 36 -8.44 -11.58 14.82
N PRO A 37 -8.15 -10.49 14.08
CA PRO A 37 -8.89 -10.20 12.86
C PRO A 37 -8.67 -11.34 11.87
N SER A 38 -9.65 -11.57 11.01
CA SER A 38 -9.44 -12.41 9.83
C SER A 38 -8.40 -11.76 8.89
N GLN A 39 -7.80 -12.58 8.02
CA GLN A 39 -6.88 -12.07 7.00
C GLN A 39 -7.55 -11.01 6.13
N ASP A 40 -8.79 -11.22 5.71
CA ASP A 40 -9.50 -10.30 4.85
C ASP A 40 -9.84 -8.98 5.55
N GLU A 41 -10.21 -9.01 6.84
CA GLU A 41 -10.40 -7.78 7.62
C GLU A 41 -9.10 -6.99 7.74
N PHE A 42 -7.97 -7.69 7.98
CA PHE A 42 -6.67 -7.05 8.05
C PHE A 42 -6.30 -6.40 6.71
N ARG A 43 -6.43 -7.14 5.59
CA ARG A 43 -6.17 -6.63 4.23
C ARG A 43 -7.04 -5.43 3.89
N ARG A 44 -8.35 -5.49 4.18
CA ARG A 44 -9.27 -4.37 3.96
C ARG A 44 -8.87 -3.13 4.75
N LYS A 45 -8.49 -3.30 6.02
CA LYS A 45 -8.05 -2.18 6.87
C LYS A 45 -6.71 -1.60 6.41
N VAL A 46 -5.77 -2.44 5.97
CA VAL A 46 -4.51 -2.00 5.34
C VAL A 46 -4.81 -1.17 4.08
N ALA A 47 -5.67 -1.67 3.18
CA ALA A 47 -6.04 -0.98 1.96
C ALA A 47 -6.77 0.34 2.24
N GLU A 48 -7.66 0.38 3.24
CA GLU A 48 -8.35 1.60 3.70
C GLU A 48 -7.34 2.70 4.07
N TYR A 49 -6.31 2.39 4.86
CA TYR A 49 -5.28 3.36 5.19
C TYR A 49 -4.35 3.70 4.03
N PHE A 50 -4.04 2.72 3.17
CA PHE A 50 -3.22 2.97 1.99
C PHE A 50 -3.88 3.93 1.00
N LYS A 51 -5.22 3.93 0.91
CA LYS A 51 -6.00 4.86 0.06
C LYS A 51 -5.81 6.33 0.42
N ILE A 52 -5.30 6.66 1.60
CA ILE A 52 -4.96 8.05 1.98
C ILE A 52 -3.87 8.62 1.05
N LEU A 53 -3.11 7.76 0.37
CA LEU A 53 -2.10 8.13 -0.61
C LEU A 53 -2.67 8.35 -2.03
N GLU A 54 -3.97 8.14 -2.25
CA GLU A 54 -4.61 8.38 -3.55
C GLU A 54 -4.27 9.76 -4.15
N PRO A 55 -4.24 10.88 -3.39
CA PRO A 55 -3.91 12.19 -3.95
C PRO A 55 -2.48 12.29 -4.51
N LEU A 56 -1.57 11.37 -4.19
CA LEU A 56 -0.21 11.36 -4.75
C LEU A 56 -0.21 11.20 -6.28
N VAL A 57 -1.25 10.59 -6.86
CA VAL A 57 -1.39 10.42 -8.31
C VAL A 57 -1.53 11.77 -9.04
N THR A 58 -1.93 12.83 -8.35
CA THR A 58 -2.17 14.17 -8.93
C THR A 58 -1.13 15.21 -8.54
N VAL A 59 -0.02 14.83 -7.88
CA VAL A 59 0.99 15.78 -7.38
C VAL A 59 1.81 16.43 -8.50
N TYR A 60 2.07 15.69 -9.59
CA TYR A 60 2.81 16.23 -10.72
C TYR A 60 1.94 17.13 -11.60
N SER A 61 2.59 18.12 -12.25
CA SER A 61 1.95 18.96 -13.25
C SER A 61 1.35 18.11 -14.38
N GLN A 62 0.14 18.45 -14.82
CA GLN A 62 -0.57 17.70 -15.87
C GLN A 62 -0.09 18.06 -17.28
N SER A 63 1.16 18.48 -17.43
CA SER A 63 1.77 18.74 -18.74
C SER A 63 2.24 17.45 -19.40
N GLU A 64 2.42 17.47 -20.73
CA GLU A 64 2.78 16.29 -21.51
C GLU A 64 4.08 15.63 -21.01
N ASN A 65 5.01 16.41 -20.46
CA ASN A 65 6.28 15.93 -19.90
C ASN A 65 6.14 14.95 -18.72
N PHE A 66 5.02 14.99 -17.98
CA PHE A 66 4.80 14.12 -16.81
C PHE A 66 3.76 13.03 -17.06
N LYS A 67 3.18 12.97 -18.26
CA LYS A 67 2.06 12.07 -18.56
C LYS A 67 2.40 10.59 -18.32
N GLU A 68 3.60 10.16 -18.72
CA GLU A 68 4.05 8.78 -18.54
C GLU A 68 4.24 8.42 -17.06
N ILE A 69 4.88 9.30 -16.27
CA ILE A 69 5.10 9.03 -14.86
C ILE A 69 3.79 9.09 -14.06
N ILE A 70 2.86 9.99 -14.40
CA ILE A 70 1.53 10.05 -13.80
C ILE A 70 0.77 8.74 -14.06
N ALA A 71 0.79 8.25 -15.30
CA ALA A 71 0.17 6.97 -15.65
C ALA A 71 0.78 5.81 -14.85
N ARG A 72 2.11 5.78 -14.68
CA ARG A 72 2.79 4.75 -13.88
C ARG A 72 2.43 4.81 -12.40
N ILE A 73 2.40 6.01 -11.80
CA ILE A 73 2.01 6.21 -10.40
C ILE A 73 0.59 5.70 -10.18
N LYS A 74 -0.35 6.05 -11.07
CA LYS A 74 -1.73 5.57 -11.02
C LYS A 74 -1.81 4.05 -11.12
N ASN A 75 -1.12 3.45 -12.09
CA ASN A 75 -1.11 2.00 -12.27
C ASN A 75 -0.52 1.28 -11.06
N ARG A 76 0.61 1.75 -10.51
CA ARG A 76 1.25 1.15 -9.32
C ARG A 76 0.36 1.27 -8.09
N TYR A 77 -0.35 2.39 -7.91
CA TYR A 77 -1.30 2.56 -6.81
C TYR A 77 -2.46 1.55 -6.89
N GLU A 78 -3.09 1.43 -8.06
CA GLU A 78 -4.21 0.50 -8.29
C GLU A 78 -3.75 -0.96 -8.13
N GLU A 79 -2.58 -1.30 -8.68
CA GLU A 79 -1.99 -2.64 -8.58
C GLU A 79 -1.69 -3.01 -7.11
N GLU A 80 -1.10 -2.11 -6.32
CA GLU A 80 -0.81 -2.40 -4.92
C GLU A 80 -2.09 -2.58 -4.10
N ILE A 81 -3.14 -1.79 -4.34
CA ILE A 81 -4.45 -2.01 -3.72
C ILE A 81 -4.99 -3.41 -4.06
N GLU A 82 -4.94 -3.82 -5.33
CA GLU A 82 -5.38 -5.15 -5.74
C GLU A 82 -4.55 -6.24 -5.05
N ARG A 83 -3.21 -6.09 -5.05
CA ARG A 83 -2.30 -7.05 -4.43
C ARG A 83 -2.54 -7.20 -2.93
N ILE A 84 -2.83 -6.11 -2.22
CA ILE A 84 -3.20 -6.15 -0.79
C ILE A 84 -4.51 -6.92 -0.61
N LEU A 85 -5.55 -6.57 -1.37
CA LEU A 85 -6.90 -7.15 -1.21
C LEU A 85 -6.96 -8.62 -1.62
N THR A 86 -6.15 -9.03 -2.60
CA THR A 86 -6.09 -10.42 -3.10
C THR A 86 -5.05 -11.29 -2.37
N GLY A 87 -4.34 -10.74 -1.37
CA GLY A 87 -3.32 -11.46 -0.61
C GLY A 87 -2.03 -11.75 -1.39
N LYS A 88 -1.80 -11.06 -2.51
CA LYS A 88 -0.58 -11.16 -3.34
C LYS A 88 0.55 -10.26 -2.84
N ASN A 89 0.29 -9.34 -1.90
CA ASN A 89 1.35 -8.56 -1.25
C ASN A 89 1.93 -9.33 -0.04
N GLN A 90 3.01 -10.09 -0.28
CA GLN A 90 3.62 -10.98 0.73
C GLN A 90 4.08 -10.23 1.99
N GLU A 91 4.44 -8.96 1.88
CA GLU A 91 4.92 -8.20 3.02
C GLU A 91 3.79 -7.83 3.97
N ILE A 92 2.59 -7.57 3.44
CA ILE A 92 1.37 -7.43 4.25
C ILE A 92 1.02 -8.76 4.93
N GLU A 93 1.13 -9.88 4.22
CA GLU A 93 0.85 -11.20 4.81
C GLU A 93 1.82 -11.55 5.96
N LYS A 94 3.10 -11.18 5.84
CA LYS A 94 4.07 -11.30 6.94
C LYS A 94 3.70 -10.40 8.12
N ARG A 95 3.23 -9.16 7.87
CA ARG A 95 2.78 -8.24 8.92
C ARG A 95 1.55 -8.76 9.65
N PHE A 96 0.60 -9.36 8.93
CA PHE A 96 -0.55 -10.03 9.53
C PHE A 96 -0.11 -11.17 10.45
N LYS A 97 0.76 -12.07 9.99
CA LYS A 97 1.29 -13.18 10.83
C LYS A 97 1.94 -12.65 12.10
N ARG A 98 2.81 -11.65 11.98
CA ARG A 98 3.45 -10.99 13.12
C ARG A 98 2.44 -10.36 14.07
N TYR A 99 1.36 -9.78 13.55
CA TYR A 99 0.29 -9.23 14.37
C TYR A 99 -0.44 -10.33 15.16
N ILE A 100 -0.74 -11.47 14.55
CA ILE A 100 -1.40 -12.58 15.26
C ILE A 100 -0.48 -13.20 16.32
N GLU A 101 0.82 -13.28 16.06
CA GLU A 101 1.80 -13.89 16.95
C GLU A 101 2.20 -12.99 18.13
N TYR A 102 2.30 -11.68 17.92
CA TYR A 102 2.89 -10.74 18.88
C TYR A 102 2.00 -9.52 19.21
N GLY A 103 0.84 -9.39 18.57
CA GLY A 103 0.00 -8.20 18.59
C GLY A 103 -1.07 -8.14 19.66
#